data_AF-A0A8S0YTY9-F1
#
_entry.id   AF-A0A8S0YTY9-F1
#
_cell.length_a   1.000
_cell.length_b   1.000
_cell.length_c   1.000
_cell.angle_alpha   90.00
_cell.angle_beta   90.00
_cell.angle_gamma   90.00
#
_symmetry.space_group_name_H-M   'P 1'
#
loop_
_entity.id
_entity.type
_entity.pdbx_description
1 polymer ?
#
loop_
_entity_poly.entity_id
_entity_poly.type
_entity_poly.pdbx_seq_one_letter_code
_entity_poly.pdbx_strand_id
1 'polypeptide(L)'
;MYPEKCGSCGDQLSDGVLCTACKQTLHFHCASITEAGYRRLGDRKLTWRCMKCKQTSSSPKSPIPSVEASVLQEIRALSAKFTPLEGLKDEIKALRDEFADLKSSFNKKFDDLFNDFSDKIKTMEQRIVQVEKIQCQNTTVKELTMFDIDIGA
;
A
#
# COMPACT_ATOMS: atom_id res chain seq x y z
N MET A 1 -47.86 -21.01 23.52
CA MET A 1 -47.69 -20.82 22.06
C MET A 1 -46.20 -20.80 21.79
N TYR A 2 -45.68 -21.74 20.99
CA TYR A 2 -44.28 -21.70 20.58
C TYR A 2 -44.07 -20.50 19.64
N PRO A 3 -42.95 -19.78 19.75
CA PRO A 3 -42.70 -18.68 18.84
C PRO A 3 -42.49 -19.22 17.42
N GLU A 4 -43.26 -18.71 16.47
CA GLU A 4 -43.02 -19.01 15.06
C GLU A 4 -41.66 -18.44 14.65
N LYS A 5 -40.94 -19.18 13.80
CA LYS A 5 -39.64 -18.76 13.28
C LYS A 5 -39.77 -18.43 11.80
N CYS A 6 -39.04 -17.42 11.36
CA CYS A 6 -39.01 -17.00 9.97
C CYS A 6 -38.45 -18.10 9.07
N GLY A 7 -39.19 -18.50 8.04
CA GLY A 7 -38.76 -19.51 7.08
C GLY A 7 -37.56 -19.11 6.20
N SER A 8 -37.05 -17.86 6.31
CA SER A 8 -35.88 -17.39 5.56
C SER A 8 -34.64 -17.21 6.43
N CYS A 9 -34.73 -16.52 7.57
CA CYS A 9 -33.58 -16.26 8.45
C CYS A 9 -33.55 -17.14 9.70
N GLY A 10 -34.64 -17.81 10.06
CA GLY A 10 -34.74 -18.65 11.26
C GLY A 10 -34.98 -17.89 12.57
N ASP A 11 -35.01 -16.55 12.53
CA ASP A 11 -35.24 -15.72 13.71
C ASP A 11 -36.71 -15.74 14.16
N GLN A 12 -36.92 -15.34 15.40
CA GLN A 12 -38.23 -15.27 16.03
C GLN A 12 -39.16 -14.27 15.33
N LEU A 13 -40.40 -14.69 15.07
CA LEU A 13 -41.45 -13.87 14.48
C LEU A 13 -42.45 -13.43 15.57
N SER A 14 -42.74 -12.14 15.60
CA SER A 14 -43.91 -11.60 16.28
C SER A 14 -45.09 -11.39 15.32
N ASP A 15 -44.80 -10.95 14.09
CA ASP A 15 -45.76 -10.76 13.00
C ASP A 15 -45.03 -10.98 11.66
N GLY A 16 -45.75 -11.34 10.61
CA GLY A 16 -45.17 -11.65 9.32
C GLY A 16 -46.18 -11.93 8.22
N VAL A 17 -45.68 -12.45 7.11
CA VAL A 17 -46.46 -12.78 5.92
C VAL A 17 -46.43 -14.28 5.68
N LEU A 18 -47.60 -14.87 5.42
CA LEU A 18 -47.72 -16.29 5.11
C LEU A 18 -47.66 -16.51 3.60
N CYS A 19 -46.69 -17.29 3.14
CA CYS A 19 -46.63 -17.72 1.74
C CYS A 19 -47.65 -18.82 1.48
N THR A 20 -48.55 -18.64 0.51
CA THR A 20 -49.60 -19.64 0.24
C THR A 20 -49.08 -20.89 -0.46
N ALA A 21 -47.88 -20.83 -1.05
CA ALA A 21 -47.24 -21.95 -1.74
C ALA A 21 -46.40 -22.84 -0.80
N CYS A 22 -45.42 -22.29 -0.09
CA CYS A 22 -44.57 -23.07 0.83
C CYS A 22 -45.07 -23.12 2.27
N LYS A 23 -46.17 -22.40 2.59
CA LYS A 23 -46.78 -22.33 3.93
C LYS A 23 -45.84 -21.82 5.03
N GLN A 24 -44.75 -21.16 4.67
CA GLN A 24 -43.84 -20.55 5.63
C GLN A 24 -44.27 -19.10 5.95
N THR A 25 -44.22 -18.75 7.23
CA THR A 25 -44.31 -17.37 7.72
C THR A 25 -42.93 -16.71 7.60
N LEU A 26 -42.90 -15.48 7.10
CA LEU A 26 -41.68 -14.72 6.84
C LEU A 26 -41.80 -13.33 7.43
N HIS A 27 -40.70 -12.73 7.91
CA HIS A 27 -40.71 -11.30 8.18
C HIS A 27 -41.04 -10.54 6.89
N PHE A 28 -41.70 -9.39 7.04
CA PHE A 28 -41.98 -8.45 5.93
C PHE A 28 -40.72 -8.19 5.09
N HIS A 29 -39.60 -7.89 5.75
CA HIS A 29 -38.31 -7.67 5.09
C HIS A 29 -37.77 -8.91 4.37
N CYS A 30 -37.79 -10.10 5.02
CA CYS A 30 -37.37 -11.35 4.40
C CYS A 30 -38.22 -11.76 3.18
N ALA A 31 -39.47 -11.32 3.15
CA ALA A 31 -40.39 -11.49 2.04
C ALA A 31 -40.32 -10.36 0.99
N SER A 32 -39.46 -9.36 1.20
CA SER A 32 -39.30 -8.17 0.36
C SER A 32 -40.61 -7.40 0.13
N ILE A 33 -41.45 -7.31 1.17
CA ILE A 33 -42.69 -6.53 1.16
C ILE A 33 -42.79 -5.71 2.44
N THR A 34 -43.31 -4.48 2.37
CA THR A 34 -43.54 -3.69 3.58
C THR A 34 -44.81 -4.16 4.30
N GLU A 35 -44.89 -3.99 5.62
CA GLU A 35 -46.08 -4.33 6.39
C GLU A 35 -47.32 -3.61 5.85
N ALA A 36 -47.22 -2.29 5.63
CA ALA A 36 -48.29 -1.49 5.04
C ALA A 36 -48.68 -2.02 3.64
N GLY A 37 -47.70 -2.40 2.82
CA GLY A 37 -47.93 -2.99 1.50
C GLY A 37 -48.68 -4.31 1.58
N TYR A 38 -48.29 -5.20 2.51
CA TYR A 38 -48.96 -6.47 2.72
C TYR A 38 -50.37 -6.30 3.27
N ARG A 39 -50.60 -5.39 4.22
CA ARG A 39 -51.93 -5.12 4.79
C ARG A 39 -52.91 -4.59 3.72
N ARG A 40 -52.43 -3.76 2.78
CA ARG A 40 -53.22 -3.24 1.65
C ARG A 40 -53.62 -4.28 0.61
N LEU A 41 -53.09 -5.50 0.64
CA LEU A 41 -53.41 -6.52 -0.35
C LEU A 41 -54.87 -7.01 -0.27
N GLY A 42 -55.54 -6.91 0.89
CA GLY A 42 -56.88 -7.46 1.09
C GLY A 42 -56.94 -8.95 0.74
N ASP A 43 -57.89 -9.35 -0.11
CA ASP A 43 -58.07 -10.74 -0.55
C ASP A 43 -56.88 -11.29 -1.35
N ARG A 44 -56.05 -10.41 -1.93
CA ARG A 44 -54.83 -10.82 -2.64
C ARG A 44 -53.78 -11.46 -1.72
N LYS A 45 -53.97 -11.40 -0.39
CA LYS A 45 -53.17 -12.19 0.56
C LYS A 45 -53.33 -13.69 0.33
N LEU A 46 -54.51 -14.16 -0.08
CA LEU A 46 -54.82 -15.59 -0.30
C LEU A 46 -54.05 -16.19 -1.47
N THR A 47 -53.56 -15.35 -2.38
CA THR A 47 -52.77 -15.77 -3.55
C THR A 47 -51.32 -15.30 -3.46
N TRP A 48 -50.94 -14.63 -2.36
CA TRP A 48 -49.59 -14.09 -2.19
C TRP A 48 -48.56 -15.21 -1.98
N ARG A 49 -47.43 -15.10 -2.69
CA ARG A 49 -46.32 -16.06 -2.66
C ARG A 49 -45.00 -15.35 -2.41
N CYS A 50 -44.07 -15.97 -1.69
CA CYS A 50 -42.72 -15.45 -1.48
C CYS A 50 -41.89 -15.47 -2.78
N MET A 51 -40.79 -14.74 -2.85
CA MET A 51 -39.96 -14.65 -4.07
C MET A 51 -39.43 -16.01 -4.54
N LYS A 52 -39.04 -16.89 -3.61
CA LYS A 52 -38.60 -18.26 -3.94
C LYS A 52 -39.70 -19.05 -4.67
N CYS A 53 -40.95 -18.94 -4.20
CA CYS A 53 -42.09 -19.61 -4.83
C CYS A 53 -42.62 -18.89 -6.09
N LYS A 54 -42.35 -17.60 -6.26
CA LYS A 54 -42.69 -16.86 -7.50
C LYS A 54 -41.75 -17.21 -8.64
N GLN A 55 -40.46 -17.35 -8.38
CA GLN A 55 -39.45 -17.66 -9.41
C GLN A 55 -39.57 -19.08 -9.96
N THR A 56 -40.06 -20.02 -9.15
CA THR A 56 -40.26 -21.43 -9.55
C THR A 56 -41.54 -21.66 -10.38
N SER A 57 -42.47 -20.70 -10.40
CA SER A 57 -43.74 -20.83 -11.13
C SER A 57 -43.76 -20.25 -12.55
N SER A 58 -42.62 -19.81 -13.10
CA SER A 58 -42.54 -19.33 -14.48
C SER A 58 -41.83 -20.34 -15.38
N SER A 59 -42.56 -20.90 -16.35
CA SER A 59 -42.07 -21.62 -17.54
C SER A 59 -40.93 -20.89 -18.26
N PRO A 60 -40.15 -21.56 -19.14
CA PRO A 60 -38.76 -21.21 -19.43
C PRO A 60 -38.64 -19.81 -20.01
N LYS A 61 -37.89 -18.95 -19.30
CA LYS A 61 -37.58 -17.60 -19.78
C LYS A 61 -36.56 -17.71 -20.91
N SER A 62 -36.88 -17.09 -22.05
CA SER A 62 -35.89 -16.69 -23.06
C SER A 62 -34.64 -16.08 -22.40
N PRO A 63 -33.45 -16.22 -23.02
CA PRO A 63 -32.19 -15.80 -22.41
C PRO A 63 -32.12 -14.27 -22.36
N ILE A 64 -32.63 -13.70 -21.29
CA ILE A 64 -32.28 -12.33 -20.88
C ILE A 64 -30.88 -12.45 -20.27
N PRO A 65 -29.89 -11.62 -20.67
CA PRO A 65 -28.58 -11.61 -20.03
C PRO A 65 -28.81 -11.37 -18.54
N SER A 66 -28.53 -12.37 -17.71
CA SER A 66 -28.69 -12.26 -16.26
C SER A 66 -27.86 -11.08 -15.78
N VAL A 67 -28.41 -10.25 -14.88
CA VAL A 67 -27.66 -9.19 -14.19
C VAL A 67 -26.37 -9.75 -13.57
N GLU A 68 -26.36 -11.03 -13.18
CA GLU A 68 -25.18 -11.75 -12.71
C GLU A 68 -24.07 -11.84 -13.77
N ALA A 69 -24.41 -12.05 -15.04
CA ALA A 69 -23.42 -12.10 -16.13
C ALA A 69 -22.73 -10.76 -16.32
N SER A 70 -23.47 -9.65 -16.18
CA SER A 70 -22.92 -8.29 -16.24
C SER A 70 -22.02 -7.99 -15.02
N VAL A 71 -22.46 -8.35 -13.81
CA VAL A 71 -21.67 -8.18 -12.59
C VAL A 71 -20.37 -8.99 -12.64
N LEU A 72 -20.41 -10.23 -13.12
CA LEU A 72 -19.22 -11.08 -13.29
C LEU A 72 -18.26 -10.54 -14.36
N GLN A 73 -18.79 -9.87 -15.39
CA GLN A 73 -17.97 -9.19 -16.39
C GLN A 73 -17.24 -7.98 -15.78
N GLU A 74 -17.94 -7.16 -14.99
CA GLU A 74 -17.34 -6.03 -14.27
C GLU A 74 -16.29 -6.48 -13.24
N ILE A 75 -16.55 -7.56 -12.48
CA ILE A 75 -15.57 -8.13 -11.54
C ILE A 75 -14.29 -8.55 -12.27
N ARG A 76 -14.41 -9.20 -13.44
CA ARG A 76 -13.25 -9.57 -14.26
C ARG A 76 -12.51 -8.36 -14.81
N ALA A 77 -13.23 -7.32 -15.24
CA ALA A 77 -12.64 -6.07 -15.71
C ALA A 77 -11.87 -5.35 -14.60
N LEU A 78 -12.40 -5.32 -13.37
CA LEU A 78 -11.72 -4.77 -12.20
C LEU A 78 -10.50 -5.59 -11.80
N SER A 79 -10.62 -6.93 -11.78
CA SER A 79 -9.50 -7.82 -11.50
C SER A 79 -8.32 -7.57 -12.45
N ALA A 80 -8.58 -7.40 -13.74
CA ALA A 80 -7.55 -7.09 -14.73
C ALA A 80 -6.86 -5.73 -14.49
N LYS A 81 -7.57 -4.74 -13.93
CA LYS A 81 -6.99 -3.44 -13.56
C LYS A 81 -6.12 -3.51 -12.30
N PHE A 82 -6.33 -4.50 -11.44
CA PHE A 82 -5.55 -4.71 -10.23
C PHE A 82 -4.33 -5.61 -10.43
N THR A 83 -4.30 -6.43 -11.49
CA THR A 83 -3.13 -7.28 -11.83
C THR A 83 -1.79 -6.51 -11.85
N PRO A 84 -1.68 -5.30 -12.43
CA PRO A 84 -0.43 -4.54 -12.39
C PRO A 84 0.02 -4.13 -10.98
N LEU A 85 -0.88 -4.11 -9.99
CA LEU A 85 -0.54 -3.76 -8.61
C LEU A 85 0.04 -4.95 -7.81
N GLU A 86 -0.09 -6.18 -8.31
CA GLU A 86 0.34 -7.39 -7.59
C GLU A 86 1.87 -7.43 -7.35
N GLY A 87 2.66 -6.64 -8.07
CA GLY A 87 4.11 -6.49 -7.87
C GLY A 87 4.56 -5.14 -7.30
N LEU A 88 3.67 -4.15 -7.20
CA LEU A 88 4.05 -2.77 -6.88
C LEU A 88 4.72 -2.65 -5.50
N LYS A 89 4.28 -3.45 -4.53
CA LYS A 89 4.88 -3.48 -3.19
C LYS A 89 6.34 -3.95 -3.25
N ASP A 90 6.63 -4.96 -4.05
CA ASP A 90 7.96 -5.52 -4.19
C ASP A 90 8.88 -4.57 -4.98
N GLU A 91 8.35 -3.91 -6.01
CA GLU A 91 9.06 -2.84 -6.73
C GLU A 91 9.40 -1.65 -5.82
N ILE A 92 8.46 -1.18 -4.99
CA ILE A 92 8.71 -0.11 -4.01
C ILE A 92 9.77 -0.53 -3.01
N LYS A 93 9.77 -1.80 -2.58
CA LYS A 93 10.78 -2.33 -1.67
C LYS A 93 12.16 -2.36 -2.34
N ALA A 94 12.25 -2.88 -3.56
CA ALA A 94 13.49 -2.91 -4.34
C ALA A 94 14.07 -1.50 -4.54
N LEU A 95 13.24 -0.52 -4.91
CA LEU A 95 13.66 0.88 -5.04
C LEU A 95 14.20 1.46 -3.72
N ARG A 96 13.58 1.12 -2.58
CA ARG A 96 14.06 1.58 -1.26
C ARG A 96 15.40 0.96 -0.91
N ASP A 97 15.59 -0.32 -1.22
CA ASP A 97 16.83 -1.04 -0.96
C ASP A 97 17.97 -0.48 -1.85
N GLU A 98 17.71 -0.31 -3.16
CA GLU A 98 18.65 0.32 -4.10
C GLU A 98 19.02 1.75 -3.68
N PHE A 99 18.06 2.54 -3.19
CA PHE A 99 18.31 3.89 -2.70
C PHE A 99 19.16 3.91 -1.42
N ALA A 100 18.94 2.97 -0.51
CA ALA A 100 19.74 2.82 0.70
C ALA A 100 21.19 2.43 0.36
N ASP A 101 21.37 1.49 -0.57
CA ASP A 101 22.67 1.05 -1.06
C ASP A 101 23.43 2.16 -1.79
N LEU A 102 22.72 2.94 -2.62
CA LEU A 102 23.29 4.10 -3.31
C LEU A 102 23.77 5.14 -2.30
N LYS A 103 22.95 5.47 -1.30
CA LYS A 103 23.30 6.44 -0.25
C LYS A 103 24.52 5.96 0.56
N SER A 104 24.54 4.69 0.94
CA SER A 104 25.67 4.10 1.67
C SER A 104 26.96 4.14 0.83
N SER A 105 26.87 3.73 -0.43
CA SER A 105 28.00 3.73 -1.37
C SER A 105 28.54 5.13 -1.62
N PHE A 106 27.64 6.13 -1.73
CA PHE A 106 28.02 7.52 -1.90
C PHE A 106 28.75 8.06 -0.67
N ASN A 107 28.18 7.87 0.53
CA ASN A 107 28.80 8.32 1.78
C ASN A 107 30.18 7.69 1.98
N LYS A 108 30.30 6.37 1.75
CA LYS A 108 31.58 5.68 1.87
C LYS A 108 32.63 6.23 0.91
N LYS A 109 32.29 6.40 -0.37
CA LYS A 109 33.21 6.98 -1.36
C LYS A 109 33.59 8.42 -1.01
N PHE A 110 32.65 9.19 -0.48
CA PHE A 110 32.90 10.55 -0.05
C PHE A 110 33.85 10.60 1.15
N ASP A 111 33.61 9.76 2.17
CA ASP A 111 34.48 9.65 3.34
C ASP A 111 35.89 9.19 2.95
N ASP A 112 36.02 8.18 2.08
CA ASP A 112 37.31 7.70 1.58
C ASP A 112 38.08 8.81 0.85
N LEU A 113 37.41 9.56 -0.03
CA LEU A 113 38.01 10.68 -0.76
C LEU A 113 38.41 11.83 0.17
N PHE A 114 37.55 12.15 1.13
CA PHE A 114 37.80 13.21 2.10
C PHE A 114 38.98 12.86 3.01
N ASN A 115 39.08 11.62 3.45
CA ASN A 115 40.21 11.13 4.25
C ASN A 115 41.52 11.17 3.46
N ASP A 116 41.54 10.69 2.21
CA ASP A 116 42.72 10.78 1.32
C ASP A 116 43.16 12.24 1.11
N PHE A 117 42.20 13.15 0.91
CA PHE A 117 42.50 14.58 0.79
C PHE A 117 43.05 15.17 2.09
N SER A 118 42.47 14.81 3.25
CA SER A 118 42.96 15.23 4.57
C SER A 118 44.40 14.78 4.80
N ASP A 119 44.72 13.54 4.44
CA ASP A 119 46.08 12.98 4.62
C ASP A 119 47.09 13.61 3.68
N LYS A 120 46.69 13.91 2.43
CA LYS A 120 47.51 14.69 1.50
C LYS A 120 47.78 16.10 2.01
N ILE A 121 46.78 16.78 2.56
CA ILE A 121 46.96 18.11 3.18
C ILE A 121 47.95 18.03 4.34
N LYS A 122 47.75 17.10 5.29
CA LYS A 122 48.68 16.92 6.42
C LYS A 122 50.11 16.67 5.95
N THR A 123 50.27 15.85 4.91
CA THR A 123 51.58 15.56 4.32
C THR A 123 52.19 16.82 3.70
N MET A 124 51.40 17.62 3.00
CA MET A 124 51.85 18.91 2.44
C MET A 124 52.26 19.88 3.55
N GLU A 125 51.46 20.03 4.59
CA GLU A 125 51.77 20.87 5.76
C GLU A 125 53.09 20.45 6.42
N GLN A 126 53.29 19.15 6.65
CA GLN A 126 54.54 18.63 7.21
C GLN A 126 55.76 18.96 6.34
N ARG A 127 55.62 18.84 5.02
CA ARG A 127 56.69 19.18 4.08
C ARG A 127 56.99 20.68 4.07
N ILE A 128 55.97 21.53 4.19
CA ILE A 128 56.15 22.98 4.31
C ILE A 128 56.99 23.31 5.56
N VAL A 129 56.64 22.73 6.71
CA VAL A 129 57.39 22.92 7.97
C VAL A 129 58.87 22.49 7.81
N GLN A 130 59.14 21.39 7.12
CA GLN A 130 60.52 20.97 6.84
C GLN A 130 61.27 21.97 5.97
N VAL A 131 60.63 22.51 4.93
CA VAL A 131 61.22 23.54 4.06
C VAL A 131 61.51 24.82 4.84
N GLU A 132 60.58 25.28 5.68
CA GLU A 132 60.77 26.44 6.56
C GLU A 132 61.95 26.26 7.51
N LYS A 133 62.12 25.06 8.08
CA LYS A 133 63.27 24.72 8.93
C LYS A 133 64.59 24.79 8.18
N ILE A 134 64.66 24.21 6.98
CA ILE A 134 65.87 24.25 6.14
C ILE A 134 66.20 25.69 5.76
N GLN A 135 65.18 26.50 5.44
CA GLN A 135 65.36 27.91 5.12
C GLN A 135 65.99 28.67 6.29
N CYS A 136 65.48 28.47 7.51
CA CYS A 136 66.03 29.08 8.72
C CYS A 136 67.50 28.70 8.94
N GLN A 137 67.84 27.42 8.82
CA GLN A 137 69.21 26.94 8.95
C GLN A 137 70.14 27.56 7.90
N ASN A 138 69.70 27.67 6.63
CA ASN A 138 70.48 28.30 5.57
C ASN A 138 70.73 29.79 5.82
N THR A 139 69.75 30.53 6.37
CA THR A 139 69.97 31.94 6.76
C THR A 139 71.03 32.06 7.85
N THR A 140 70.99 31.23 8.88
CA THR A 140 71.99 31.25 9.96
C THR A 140 73.39 30.94 9.44
N VAL A 141 73.53 29.93 8.57
CA VAL A 141 74.84 29.59 7.97
C VAL A 141 75.39 30.75 7.16
N LYS A 142 74.55 31.41 6.34
CA LYS A 142 74.96 32.59 5.57
C LYS A 142 75.48 33.71 6.47
N GLU A 143 74.78 34.02 7.55
CA GLU A 143 75.19 35.04 8.52
C GLU A 143 76.57 34.72 9.11
N LEU A 144 76.78 33.48 9.59
CA LEU A 144 78.08 33.05 10.15
C LEU A 144 79.21 33.18 9.13
N THR A 145 79.01 32.71 7.89
CA THR A 145 80.04 32.80 6.84
C THR A 145 80.36 34.24 6.43
N MET A 146 79.41 35.17 6.57
CA MET A 146 79.63 36.58 6.25
C MET A 146 80.49 37.25 7.34
N PHE A 147 80.26 36.92 8.61
CA PHE A 147 81.10 37.38 9.72
C PHE A 147 82.54 36.85 9.66
N ASP A 148 82.75 35.60 9.25
CA ASP A 148 84.09 35.01 9.18
C ASP A 148 84.97 35.60 8.07
N ILE A 149 84.38 36.17 7.01
CA ILE A 149 85.11 36.84 5.92
C ILE A 149 85.59 38.24 6.35
N ASP A 150 84.82 38.96 7.17
CA ASP A 150 85.12 40.33 7.58
C ASP A 150 86.21 40.43 8.68
N ILE A 151 86.52 39.34 9.38
CA ILE A 151 87.59 39.30 10.42
C ILE A 151 88.96 38.95 9.80
N GLY A 152 88.98 38.43 8.57
CA GLY A 152 90.19 37.96 7.88
C GLY A 152 90.86 38.95 6.92
N ALA A 153 90.34 40.18 6.78
CA ALA A 153 90.87 41.24 5.91
C ALA A 153 91.43 42.41 6.73
#